data_AF-A0A2V8Y1A5-F1
#
_entry.id   AF-A0A2V8Y1A5-F1
#
_cell.length_a   1.000
_cell.length_b   1.000
_cell.length_c   1.000
_cell.angle_alpha   90.00
_cell.angle_beta   90.00
_cell.angle_gamma   90.00
#
_symmetry.space_group_name_H-M   'P 1'
#
loop_
_entity.id
_entity.type
_entity.pdbx_description
1 polymer ?
#
loop_
_entity_poly.entity_id
_entity_poly.type
_entity_poly.pdbx_seq_one_letter_code
_entity_poly.pdbx_strand_id
1 'polypeptide(L)'
;MLPEPNYPVSPEQFIGRKTPSEAFTLALQQGLAAGRISSFAVLGDWGIGKSSLLLKFAAICSDPKYGILPVLVPVSTDYGDYRRFAESLLDGLAEALAATSSLTTRLRTEVRNWKLKRVSMGGFTLDREAQRFFLSSGSTLLRHALGEAWKRFFLPAQISGAMFFLDDLDNFATPVAQDVARTLRDQFQWLGINRMNYSVCFSARSDYFSAIRSFAEPAVRFYTKFYLEPFSAEETAEYAEAAFRTHEKLHGLLRWLYEKTLGHPYFLAFICRELLACTQGSVPESPEHLWPHVFQQLERNKFRLDLAQVPERELELLRTLAGAQRDEINPRHFIPAFQYAHFGRLTEKGLLIRTGRGRYKLYHPLFSEFLRQTK
;
A
#
# COMPACT_ATOMS: atom_id res chain seq x y z
N MET A 1 11.52 -18.16 10.30
CA MET A 1 11.52 -17.82 8.85
C MET A 1 12.12 -16.45 8.77
N LEU A 2 13.06 -16.23 7.86
CA LEU A 2 13.78 -14.97 7.83
C LEU A 2 12.81 -13.85 7.39
N PRO A 3 12.72 -12.74 8.13
CA PRO A 3 11.96 -11.58 7.68
C PRO A 3 12.49 -11.09 6.34
N GLU A 4 11.60 -10.79 5.39
CA GLU A 4 11.98 -10.20 4.10
C GLU A 4 11.51 -8.74 4.03
N PRO A 5 12.38 -7.74 4.30
CA PRO A 5 11.98 -6.34 4.41
C PRO A 5 11.58 -5.70 3.07
N ASN A 6 11.98 -6.29 1.94
CA ASN A 6 11.81 -5.72 0.60
C ASN A 6 10.52 -6.14 -0.10
N TYR A 7 9.80 -7.12 0.44
CA TYR A 7 8.58 -7.64 -0.16
C TYR A 7 7.41 -7.55 0.84
N PRO A 8 6.17 -7.35 0.36
CA PRO A 8 5.00 -7.51 1.20
C PRO A 8 4.98 -8.90 1.85
N VAL A 9 4.65 -8.93 3.13
CA VAL A 9 4.60 -10.16 3.92
C VAL A 9 3.35 -10.96 3.53
N SER A 10 3.47 -12.29 3.44
CA SER A 10 2.31 -13.14 3.15
C SER A 10 1.27 -13.06 4.29
N PRO A 11 -0.03 -13.24 4.00
CA PRO A 11 -1.08 -13.12 5.01
C PRO A 11 -0.93 -14.04 6.22
N GLU A 12 -0.30 -15.21 6.05
CA GLU A 12 -0.06 -16.22 7.09
C GLU A 12 1.11 -15.82 8.01
N GLN A 13 2.02 -14.99 7.50
CA GLN A 13 3.22 -14.54 8.19
C GLN A 13 3.08 -13.10 8.72
N PHE A 14 1.92 -12.48 8.48
CA PHE A 14 1.64 -11.12 8.89
C PHE A 14 1.47 -11.04 10.41
N ILE A 15 2.38 -10.31 11.07
CA ILE A 15 2.45 -10.16 12.53
C ILE A 15 2.10 -8.73 12.93
N GLY A 16 1.42 -8.57 14.07
CA GLY A 16 0.96 -7.27 14.57
C GLY A 16 -0.28 -6.76 13.83
N ARG A 17 -0.63 -5.48 14.04
CA ARG A 17 -1.81 -4.82 13.42
C ARG A 17 -3.13 -5.61 13.62
N LYS A 18 -3.32 -6.18 14.81
CA LYS A 18 -4.54 -6.90 15.18
C LYS A 18 -5.75 -5.96 15.10
N THR A 19 -5.65 -4.75 15.64
CA THR A 19 -6.75 -3.78 15.65
C THR A 19 -7.25 -3.41 14.24
N PRO A 20 -6.41 -3.03 13.26
CA PRO A 20 -6.88 -2.84 11.88
C PRO A 20 -7.52 -4.09 11.27
N SER A 21 -6.97 -5.29 11.52
CA SER A 21 -7.47 -6.56 10.98
C SER A 21 -8.85 -6.94 11.54
N GLU A 22 -9.03 -6.77 12.84
CA GLU A 22 -10.30 -7.00 13.54
C GLU A 22 -11.35 -5.97 13.11
N ALA A 23 -10.99 -4.69 13.04
CA ALA A 23 -11.88 -3.63 12.59
C ALA A 23 -12.33 -3.84 11.14
N PHE A 24 -11.43 -4.24 10.24
CA PHE A 24 -11.77 -4.61 8.87
C PHE A 24 -12.72 -5.80 8.82
N THR A 25 -12.44 -6.85 9.59
CA THR A 25 -13.28 -8.05 9.69
C THR A 25 -14.70 -7.71 10.16
N LEU A 26 -14.82 -6.90 11.20
CA LEU A 26 -16.11 -6.45 11.73
C LEU A 26 -16.87 -5.61 10.70
N ALA A 27 -16.20 -4.68 10.03
CA ALA A 27 -16.81 -3.86 8.99
C ALA A 27 -17.28 -4.71 7.79
N LEU A 28 -16.54 -5.77 7.43
CA LEU A 28 -16.93 -6.71 6.39
C LEU A 28 -18.21 -7.47 6.76
N GLN A 29 -18.30 -7.98 7.99
CA GLN A 29 -19.48 -8.68 8.50
C GLN A 29 -20.72 -7.77 8.53
N GLN A 30 -20.56 -6.55 9.05
CA GLN A 30 -21.64 -5.55 9.07
C GLN A 30 -22.08 -5.17 7.66
N GLY A 31 -21.13 -4.99 6.75
CA GLY A 31 -21.43 -4.67 5.35
C GLY A 31 -22.18 -5.79 4.62
N LEU A 32 -21.81 -7.05 4.86
CA LEU A 32 -22.53 -8.20 4.35
C LEU A 32 -23.97 -8.27 4.88
N ALA A 33 -24.17 -8.07 6.18
CA ALA A 33 -25.51 -8.04 6.78
C ALA A 33 -26.38 -6.89 6.23
N ALA A 34 -25.77 -5.74 5.93
CA ALA A 34 -26.44 -4.60 5.33
C ALA A 34 -26.61 -4.69 3.79
N GLY A 35 -26.05 -5.73 3.15
CA GLY A 35 -26.04 -5.89 1.69
C GLY A 35 -25.14 -4.91 0.94
N ARG A 36 -24.24 -4.21 1.63
CA ARG A 36 -23.28 -3.26 1.05
C ARG A 36 -22.03 -3.14 1.91
N ILE A 37 -20.88 -3.49 1.34
CA ILE A 37 -19.58 -3.40 2.00
C ILE A 37 -18.98 -1.99 1.83
N SER A 38 -18.42 -1.45 2.91
CA SER A 38 -17.71 -0.18 2.89
C SER A 38 -16.48 -0.21 1.99
N SER A 39 -16.08 0.94 1.47
CA SER A 39 -14.76 1.10 0.87
C SER A 39 -13.74 1.57 1.91
N PHE A 40 -12.48 1.22 1.72
CA PHE A 40 -11.43 1.41 2.71
C PHE A 40 -10.21 2.13 2.12
N ALA A 41 -9.46 2.81 2.98
CA ALA A 41 -8.17 3.41 2.64
C ALA A 41 -7.15 3.09 3.74
N VAL A 42 -6.03 2.49 3.36
CA VAL A 42 -4.88 2.20 4.23
C VAL A 42 -3.82 3.27 4.00
N LEU A 43 -3.66 4.16 4.98
CA LEU A 43 -2.85 5.37 4.85
C LEU A 43 -1.64 5.26 5.76
N GLY A 44 -0.47 5.69 5.29
CA GLY A 44 0.73 5.69 6.11
C GLY A 44 1.99 5.96 5.31
N ASP A 45 3.08 6.17 6.03
CA ASP A 45 4.38 6.48 5.42
C ASP A 45 4.99 5.23 4.75
N TRP A 46 6.14 5.43 4.10
CA TRP A 46 6.86 4.34 3.42
C TRP A 46 7.30 3.25 4.42
N GLY A 47 7.31 1.99 3.98
CA GLY A 47 7.84 0.87 4.78
C GLY A 47 7.08 0.54 6.07
N ILE A 48 5.86 1.08 6.25
CA ILE A 48 5.02 0.90 7.44
C ILE A 48 4.12 -0.36 7.40
N GLY A 49 4.15 -1.09 6.27
CA GLY A 49 3.40 -2.34 6.08
C GLY A 49 2.03 -2.21 5.40
N LYS A 50 1.78 -1.14 4.62
CA LYS A 50 0.49 -0.95 3.91
C LYS A 50 0.16 -2.09 2.96
N SER A 51 1.08 -2.42 2.05
CA SER A 51 0.92 -3.50 1.07
C SER A 51 0.67 -4.85 1.73
N SER A 52 1.44 -5.17 2.78
CA SER A 52 1.26 -6.39 3.57
C SER A 52 -0.14 -6.44 4.23
N LEU A 53 -0.65 -5.31 4.74
CA LEU A 53 -1.99 -5.23 5.31
C LEU A 53 -3.09 -5.38 4.24
N LEU A 54 -2.90 -4.83 3.04
CA LEU A 54 -3.84 -5.06 1.93
C LEU A 54 -3.92 -6.54 1.55
N LEU A 55 -2.77 -7.24 1.49
CA LEU A 55 -2.76 -8.69 1.27
C LEU A 55 -3.46 -9.45 2.39
N LYS A 56 -3.27 -9.02 3.65
CA LYS A 56 -3.99 -9.60 4.80
C LYS A 56 -5.50 -9.41 4.66
N PHE A 57 -5.96 -8.23 4.26
CA PHE A 57 -7.38 -7.97 4.01
C PHE A 57 -7.92 -8.80 2.85
N ALA A 58 -7.16 -8.96 1.77
CA ALA A 58 -7.55 -9.82 0.65
C ALA A 58 -7.69 -11.30 1.08
N ALA A 59 -6.80 -11.80 1.94
CA ALA A 59 -6.92 -13.12 2.52
C ALA A 59 -8.15 -13.27 3.43
N ILE A 60 -8.46 -12.24 4.25
CA ILE A 60 -9.70 -12.20 5.04
C ILE A 60 -10.91 -12.29 4.11
N CYS A 61 -10.97 -11.52 3.02
CA CYS A 61 -12.07 -11.59 2.06
C CYS A 61 -12.19 -12.97 1.38
N SER A 62 -11.06 -13.64 1.14
CA SER A 62 -11.01 -14.98 0.52
C SER A 62 -11.63 -16.07 1.38
N ASP A 63 -11.84 -15.83 2.68
CA ASP A 63 -12.48 -16.80 3.56
C ASP A 63 -13.90 -17.10 3.04
N PRO A 64 -14.21 -18.39 2.73
CA PRO A 64 -15.50 -18.77 2.15
C PRO A 64 -16.72 -18.28 2.92
N LYS A 65 -16.60 -18.06 4.24
CA LYS A 65 -17.72 -17.58 5.07
C LYS A 65 -18.21 -16.19 4.69
N TYR A 66 -17.38 -15.37 4.03
CA TYR A 66 -17.77 -14.04 3.56
C TYR A 66 -18.32 -14.06 2.13
N GLY A 67 -17.90 -15.02 1.31
CA GLY A 67 -18.30 -15.10 -0.10
C GLY A 67 -17.89 -13.87 -0.91
N ILE A 68 -16.80 -13.18 -0.52
CA ILE A 68 -16.31 -11.98 -1.21
C ILE A 68 -15.11 -12.33 -2.07
N LEU A 69 -15.18 -11.93 -3.34
CA LEU A 69 -14.09 -12.13 -4.28
C LEU A 69 -13.04 -11.00 -4.09
N PRO A 70 -11.83 -11.28 -3.58
CA PRO A 70 -10.75 -10.31 -3.62
C PRO A 70 -10.23 -10.15 -5.05
N VAL A 71 -10.01 -8.91 -5.45
CA VAL A 71 -9.47 -8.57 -6.76
C VAL A 71 -8.23 -7.71 -6.53
N LEU A 72 -7.04 -8.31 -6.66
CA LEU A 72 -5.78 -7.58 -6.57
C LEU A 72 -5.50 -6.90 -7.91
N VAL A 73 -5.29 -5.58 -7.90
CA VAL A 73 -4.98 -4.82 -9.13
C VAL A 73 -3.73 -3.98 -8.90
N PRO A 74 -2.66 -4.18 -9.67
CA PRO A 74 -1.45 -3.38 -9.54
C PRO A 74 -1.73 -1.95 -10.01
N VAL A 75 -1.31 -0.94 -9.23
CA VAL A 75 -1.31 0.45 -9.67
C VAL A 75 0.05 0.75 -10.31
N SER A 76 0.06 1.11 -11.60
CA SER A 76 1.25 1.51 -12.34
C SER A 76 1.14 2.95 -12.83
N THR A 77 2.29 3.62 -12.94
CA THR A 77 2.43 4.92 -13.61
C THR A 77 2.14 4.84 -15.11
N ASP A 78 2.14 3.65 -15.70
CA ASP A 78 1.94 3.42 -17.14
C ASP A 78 0.48 3.56 -17.60
N TYR A 79 -0.45 3.71 -16.66
CA TYR A 79 -1.85 3.98 -16.94
C TYR A 79 -2.00 5.43 -17.40
N GLY A 80 -1.64 5.70 -18.65
CA GLY A 80 -1.67 7.04 -19.25
C GLY A 80 -3.03 7.74 -19.24
N ASP A 81 -4.14 7.02 -18.95
CA ASP A 81 -5.47 7.59 -18.72
C ASP A 81 -6.35 6.71 -17.80
N TYR A 82 -7.50 7.24 -17.38
CA TYR A 82 -8.47 6.53 -16.54
C TYR A 82 -9.11 5.32 -17.26
N ARG A 83 -9.17 5.32 -18.60
CA ARG A 83 -9.77 4.21 -19.36
C ARG A 83 -8.91 2.95 -19.24
N ARG A 84 -7.60 3.07 -19.41
CA ARG A 84 -6.64 1.96 -19.21
C ARG A 84 -6.69 1.44 -17.78
N PHE A 85 -6.83 2.34 -16.81
CA PHE A 85 -7.02 1.93 -15.43
C PHE A 85 -8.33 1.15 -15.22
N ALA A 86 -9.45 1.61 -15.80
CA ALA A 86 -10.71 0.87 -15.77
C ALA A 86 -10.61 -0.49 -16.45
N GLU A 87 -9.88 -0.60 -17.57
CA GLU A 87 -9.59 -1.87 -18.24
C GLU A 87 -8.78 -2.81 -17.33
N SER A 88 -7.75 -2.29 -16.62
CA SER A 88 -6.96 -3.05 -15.64
C SER A 88 -7.82 -3.58 -14.48
N LEU A 89 -8.74 -2.77 -13.93
CA LEU A 89 -9.70 -3.24 -12.92
C LEU A 89 -10.56 -4.41 -13.44
N LEU A 90 -11.05 -4.30 -14.68
CA LEU A 90 -11.89 -5.34 -15.28
C LEU A 90 -11.12 -6.61 -15.63
N ASP A 91 -9.83 -6.49 -15.95
CA ASP A 91 -8.94 -7.63 -16.21
C ASP A 91 -8.60 -8.36 -14.91
N GLY A 92 -8.27 -7.62 -13.84
CA GLY A 92 -8.10 -8.17 -12.51
C GLY A 92 -9.35 -8.91 -12.03
N LEU A 93 -10.54 -8.34 -12.25
CA LEU A 93 -11.80 -9.01 -11.92
C LEU A 93 -11.99 -10.31 -12.70
N ALA A 94 -11.71 -10.30 -14.01
CA ALA A 94 -11.83 -11.49 -14.84
C ALA A 94 -10.87 -12.60 -14.40
N GLU A 95 -9.65 -12.24 -14.00
CA GLU A 95 -8.66 -13.17 -13.46
C GLU A 95 -9.12 -13.77 -12.13
N ALA A 96 -9.57 -12.94 -11.20
CA ALA A 96 -10.10 -13.38 -9.92
C ALA A 96 -11.30 -14.33 -10.10
N LEU A 97 -12.25 -13.96 -10.96
CA LEU A 97 -13.40 -14.82 -11.30
C LEU A 97 -12.93 -16.16 -11.91
N ALA A 98 -12.01 -16.14 -12.86
CA ALA A 98 -11.52 -17.36 -13.50
C ALA A 98 -10.80 -18.31 -12.53
N ALA A 99 -10.11 -17.77 -11.53
CA ALA A 99 -9.43 -18.52 -10.48
C ALA A 99 -10.37 -19.05 -9.39
N THR A 100 -11.59 -18.51 -9.30
CA THR A 100 -12.54 -18.87 -8.25
C THR A 100 -13.07 -20.31 -8.45
N SER A 101 -13.11 -21.08 -7.36
CA SER A 101 -13.59 -22.47 -7.34
C SER A 101 -15.12 -22.57 -7.37
N SER A 102 -15.85 -21.54 -6.90
CA SER A 102 -17.31 -21.50 -6.89
C SER A 102 -17.94 -21.39 -8.30
N LEU A 103 -17.17 -21.03 -9.33
CA LEU A 103 -17.66 -21.03 -10.70
C LEU A 103 -17.71 -22.45 -11.27
N THR A 104 -18.86 -22.79 -11.86
CA THR A 104 -18.98 -23.98 -12.70
C THR A 104 -18.04 -23.89 -13.91
N THR A 105 -17.64 -25.04 -14.47
CA THR A 105 -16.78 -25.09 -15.67
C THR A 105 -17.34 -24.27 -16.83
N ARG A 106 -18.67 -24.23 -16.99
CA ARG A 106 -19.35 -23.41 -17.98
C ARG A 106 -19.15 -21.92 -17.72
N LEU A 107 -19.46 -21.43 -16.51
CA LEU A 107 -19.27 -20.03 -16.16
C LEU A 107 -17.80 -19.61 -16.25
N ARG A 108 -16.87 -20.46 -15.83
CA ARG A 108 -15.43 -20.21 -15.98
C ARG A 108 -15.01 -20.06 -17.44
N THR A 109 -15.57 -20.86 -18.34
CA THR A 109 -15.35 -20.75 -19.79
C THR A 109 -15.93 -19.45 -20.33
N GLU A 110 -17.13 -19.06 -19.87
CA GLU A 110 -17.74 -17.79 -20.23
C GLU A 110 -16.91 -16.58 -19.74
N VAL A 111 -16.34 -16.62 -18.54
CA VAL A 111 -15.42 -15.58 -18.03
C VAL A 111 -14.18 -15.48 -18.91
N ARG A 112 -13.57 -16.61 -19.30
CA ARG A 112 -12.41 -16.61 -20.22
C ARG A 112 -12.77 -16.02 -21.57
N ASN A 113 -13.94 -16.36 -22.11
CA ASN A 113 -14.44 -15.80 -23.36
C ASN A 113 -14.80 -14.30 -23.24
N TRP A 114 -15.27 -13.86 -22.07
CA TRP A 114 -15.50 -12.46 -21.77
C TRP A 114 -14.20 -11.66 -21.74
N LYS A 115 -13.12 -12.23 -21.17
CA LYS A 115 -11.75 -11.67 -21.25
C LYS A 115 -11.27 -11.56 -22.71
N LEU A 116 -11.41 -12.63 -23.51
CA LEU A 116 -10.97 -12.66 -24.92
C LEU A 116 -11.75 -11.69 -25.84
N LYS A 117 -13.07 -11.53 -25.61
CA LYS A 117 -13.89 -10.55 -26.35
C LYS A 117 -13.48 -9.09 -26.08
N ARG A 118 -12.84 -8.83 -24.94
CA ARG A 118 -12.26 -7.52 -24.59
C ARG A 118 -10.87 -7.33 -25.22
N VAL A 119 -10.01 -8.35 -25.20
CA VAL A 119 -8.68 -8.28 -25.87
C VAL A 119 -8.81 -8.07 -27.39
N SER A 120 -9.81 -8.70 -28.03
CA SER A 120 -10.11 -8.51 -29.46
C SER A 120 -10.73 -7.14 -29.82
N MET A 121 -11.07 -6.28 -28.84
CA MET A 121 -11.42 -4.88 -29.16
C MET A 121 -10.19 -4.04 -29.54
N GLY A 122 -8.97 -4.52 -29.29
CA GLY A 122 -7.71 -3.81 -29.55
C GLY A 122 -7.07 -4.05 -30.92
N GLY A 123 -7.56 -5.01 -31.70
CA GLY A 123 -7.00 -5.34 -33.02
C GLY A 123 -8.06 -5.86 -33.97
N PHE A 124 -8.35 -5.08 -35.02
CA PHE A 124 -9.14 -5.40 -36.21
C PHE A 124 -10.26 -6.45 -36.08
N THR A 125 -11.51 -5.98 -36.11
CA THR A 125 -12.58 -6.59 -36.89
C THR A 125 -13.62 -5.51 -37.21
N LEU A 126 -13.71 -5.21 -38.50
CA LEU A 126 -14.74 -4.40 -39.15
C LEU A 126 -16.09 -5.13 -39.03
N ASP A 127 -16.74 -5.02 -37.86
CA ASP A 127 -18.20 -5.10 -37.72
C ASP A 127 -18.64 -4.74 -36.29
N ARG A 128 -18.34 -3.50 -35.85
CA ARG A 128 -18.67 -3.02 -34.49
C ARG A 128 -18.97 -1.51 -34.40
N GLU A 129 -19.38 -0.87 -35.49
CA GLU A 129 -19.74 0.56 -35.44
C GLU A 129 -21.01 0.86 -34.62
N ALA A 130 -21.93 -0.09 -34.47
CA ALA A 130 -23.16 0.13 -33.70
C ALA A 130 -22.99 0.11 -32.16
N GLN A 131 -21.92 -0.49 -31.61
CA GLN A 131 -21.68 -0.52 -30.14
C GLN A 131 -20.58 0.45 -29.67
N ARG A 132 -19.77 1.01 -30.58
CA ARG A 132 -18.70 1.96 -30.24
C ARG A 132 -19.22 3.31 -29.74
N PHE A 133 -20.46 3.69 -30.05
CA PHE A 133 -21.04 4.96 -29.61
C PHE A 133 -21.46 5.01 -28.13
N PHE A 134 -21.55 3.88 -27.41
CA PHE A 134 -22.11 3.86 -26.05
C PHE A 134 -21.08 3.87 -24.90
N LEU A 135 -19.80 3.52 -25.13
CA LEU A 135 -18.78 3.42 -24.07
C LEU A 135 -17.58 4.35 -24.34
N SER A 136 -17.84 5.64 -24.53
CA SER A 136 -16.81 6.64 -24.87
C SER A 136 -15.86 6.99 -23.72
N SER A 137 -16.21 6.66 -22.46
CA SER A 137 -15.40 6.94 -21.27
C SER A 137 -15.09 5.69 -20.44
N GLY A 138 -13.96 5.71 -19.72
CA GLY A 138 -13.59 4.64 -18.78
C GLY A 138 -14.64 4.40 -17.69
N SER A 139 -15.35 5.45 -17.25
CA SER A 139 -16.43 5.34 -16.26
C SER A 139 -17.64 4.57 -16.80
N THR A 140 -18.07 4.88 -18.03
CA THR A 140 -19.20 4.16 -18.66
C THR A 140 -18.83 2.70 -18.92
N LEU A 141 -17.59 2.46 -19.38
CA LEU A 141 -17.04 1.12 -19.56
C LEU A 141 -17.10 0.32 -18.26
N LEU A 142 -16.59 0.87 -17.16
CA LEU A 142 -16.53 0.20 -15.87
C LEU A 142 -17.95 -0.13 -15.37
N ARG A 143 -18.89 0.83 -15.39
CA ARG A 143 -20.27 0.61 -14.95
C ARG A 143 -20.97 -0.49 -15.74
N HIS A 144 -20.89 -0.43 -17.07
CA HIS A 144 -21.53 -1.41 -17.93
C HIS A 144 -20.93 -2.81 -17.71
N ALA A 145 -19.60 -2.92 -17.72
CA ALA A 145 -18.91 -4.18 -17.60
C ALA A 145 -19.09 -4.83 -16.21
N LEU A 146 -19.03 -4.06 -15.12
CA LEU A 146 -19.30 -4.56 -13.78
C LEU A 146 -20.77 -4.93 -13.56
N GLY A 147 -21.70 -4.19 -14.18
CA GLY A 147 -23.13 -4.53 -14.18
C GLY A 147 -23.44 -5.83 -14.90
N GLU A 148 -22.82 -6.05 -16.06
CA GLU A 148 -22.92 -7.33 -16.79
C GLU A 148 -22.28 -8.47 -16.01
N ALA A 149 -21.09 -8.26 -15.43
CA ALA A 149 -20.42 -9.26 -14.61
C ALA A 149 -21.25 -9.65 -13.39
N TRP A 150 -21.92 -8.69 -12.75
CA TRP A 150 -22.79 -8.93 -11.60
C TRP A 150 -23.92 -9.91 -11.95
N LYS A 151 -24.65 -9.62 -13.04
CA LYS A 151 -25.79 -10.43 -13.49
C LYS A 151 -25.37 -11.81 -13.99
N ARG A 152 -24.26 -11.90 -14.72
CA ARG A 152 -23.83 -13.13 -15.40
C ARG A 152 -23.00 -14.05 -14.53
N PHE A 153 -22.24 -13.53 -13.57
CA PHE A 153 -21.28 -14.33 -12.80
C PHE A 153 -21.55 -14.29 -11.30
N PHE A 154 -21.79 -13.12 -10.70
CA PHE A 154 -21.97 -13.02 -9.24
C PHE A 154 -23.28 -13.65 -8.78
N LEU A 155 -24.42 -13.28 -9.40
CA LEU A 155 -25.72 -13.83 -9.01
C LEU A 155 -25.80 -15.35 -9.21
N PRO A 156 -25.41 -15.93 -10.37
CA PRO A 156 -25.53 -17.37 -10.58
C PRO A 156 -24.57 -18.21 -9.73
N ALA A 157 -23.40 -17.66 -9.40
CA ALA A 157 -22.41 -18.33 -8.55
C ALA A 157 -22.58 -18.04 -7.04
N GLN A 158 -23.63 -17.29 -6.67
CA GLN A 158 -23.91 -16.87 -5.29
C GLN A 158 -22.71 -16.19 -4.61
N ILE A 159 -21.96 -15.38 -5.36
CA ILE A 159 -20.86 -14.58 -4.82
C ILE A 159 -21.47 -13.32 -4.22
N SER A 160 -21.21 -13.08 -2.93
CA SER A 160 -21.81 -11.98 -2.14
C SER A 160 -21.33 -10.59 -2.56
N GLY A 161 -20.19 -10.49 -3.25
CA GLY A 161 -19.58 -9.24 -3.65
C GLY A 161 -18.13 -9.38 -4.07
N ALA A 162 -17.50 -8.27 -4.47
CA ALA A 162 -16.07 -8.21 -4.77
C ALA A 162 -15.41 -7.00 -4.10
N MET A 163 -14.18 -7.18 -3.63
CA MET A 163 -13.36 -6.09 -3.10
C MET A 163 -12.10 -5.92 -3.95
N PHE A 164 -11.94 -4.74 -4.55
CA PHE A 164 -10.76 -4.37 -5.32
C PHE A 164 -9.68 -3.82 -4.40
N PHE A 165 -8.49 -4.41 -4.43
CA PHE A 165 -7.32 -4.00 -3.66
C PHE A 165 -6.33 -3.31 -4.58
N LEU A 166 -6.08 -2.02 -4.32
CA LEU A 166 -5.22 -1.15 -5.13
C LEU A 166 -4.03 -0.71 -4.28
N ASP A 167 -2.84 -1.22 -4.57
CA ASP A 167 -1.64 -0.85 -3.81
C ASP A 167 -0.98 0.40 -4.40
N ASP A 168 -0.52 1.31 -3.54
CA ASP A 168 0.12 2.59 -3.83
C ASP A 168 -0.64 3.44 -4.86
N LEU A 169 -1.87 3.82 -4.51
CA LEU A 169 -2.73 4.66 -5.37
C LEU A 169 -2.13 6.06 -5.64
N ASP A 170 -1.20 6.51 -4.80
CA ASP A 170 -0.45 7.75 -5.01
C ASP A 170 0.61 7.64 -6.13
N ASN A 171 0.87 6.45 -6.69
CA ASN A 171 1.73 6.28 -7.86
C ASN A 171 1.14 6.86 -9.16
N PHE A 172 -0.15 7.22 -9.19
CA PHE A 172 -0.67 7.95 -10.35
C PHE A 172 0.03 9.30 -10.50
N ALA A 173 0.51 9.62 -11.71
CA ALA A 173 1.12 10.91 -12.00
C ALA A 173 0.15 12.06 -11.66
N THR A 174 0.63 13.11 -10.99
CA THR A 174 -0.16 14.33 -10.79
C THR A 174 -0.28 15.05 -12.15
N PRO A 175 -1.49 15.41 -12.65
CA PRO A 175 -2.77 15.63 -11.94
C PRO A 175 -3.78 14.46 -11.95
N VAL A 176 -3.49 13.36 -12.64
CA VAL A 176 -4.41 12.22 -12.84
C VAL A 176 -4.84 11.57 -11.53
N ALA A 177 -3.97 11.52 -10.52
CA ALA A 177 -4.27 10.94 -9.21
C ALA A 177 -5.52 11.54 -8.52
N GLN A 178 -5.74 12.85 -8.66
CA GLN A 178 -6.90 13.53 -8.05
C GLN A 178 -8.21 13.11 -8.71
N ASP A 179 -8.19 12.98 -10.04
CA ASP A 179 -9.34 12.57 -10.81
C ASP A 179 -9.65 11.08 -10.60
N VAL A 180 -8.62 10.23 -10.41
CA VAL A 180 -8.82 8.78 -10.23
C VAL A 180 -9.61 8.46 -8.96
N ALA A 181 -9.21 8.95 -7.79
CA ALA A 181 -9.91 8.61 -6.54
C ALA A 181 -11.32 9.22 -6.46
N ARG A 182 -11.53 10.43 -7.00
CA ARG A 182 -12.88 10.99 -7.14
C ARG A 182 -13.74 10.14 -8.08
N THR A 183 -13.18 9.74 -9.22
CA THR A 183 -13.90 8.92 -10.20
C THR A 183 -14.20 7.53 -9.65
N LEU A 184 -13.25 6.90 -8.95
CA LEU A 184 -13.45 5.64 -8.23
C LEU A 184 -14.60 5.74 -7.24
N ARG A 185 -14.59 6.74 -6.35
CA ARG A 185 -15.71 7.00 -5.45
C ARG A 185 -17.04 7.06 -6.20
N ASP A 186 -17.12 7.86 -7.27
CA ASP A 186 -18.36 8.03 -8.05
C ASP A 186 -18.83 6.73 -8.71
N GLN A 187 -17.90 5.88 -9.16
CA GLN A 187 -18.25 4.58 -9.73
C GLN A 187 -18.75 3.61 -8.65
N PHE A 188 -18.00 3.45 -7.56
CA PHE A 188 -18.33 2.49 -6.51
C PHE A 188 -19.56 2.91 -5.70
N GLN A 189 -19.79 4.21 -5.50
CA GLN A 189 -21.04 4.72 -4.94
C GLN A 189 -22.24 4.40 -5.84
N TRP A 190 -22.10 4.62 -7.16
CA TRP A 190 -23.17 4.29 -8.12
C TRP A 190 -23.47 2.80 -8.12
N LEU A 191 -22.45 1.93 -8.09
CA LEU A 191 -22.63 0.47 -8.01
C LEU A 191 -23.41 0.08 -6.74
N GLY A 192 -23.04 0.65 -5.59
CA GLY A 192 -23.73 0.42 -4.32
C GLY A 192 -25.21 0.86 -4.34
N ILE A 193 -25.53 2.02 -4.93
CA ILE A 193 -26.92 2.48 -5.10
C ILE A 193 -27.74 1.48 -5.94
N ASN A 194 -27.11 0.87 -6.94
CA ASN A 194 -27.73 -0.13 -7.81
C ASN A 194 -27.67 -1.56 -7.23
N ARG A 195 -27.41 -1.70 -5.92
CA ARG A 195 -27.37 -2.99 -5.19
C ARG A 195 -26.36 -3.98 -5.78
N MET A 196 -25.25 -3.48 -6.31
CA MET A 196 -24.10 -4.29 -6.70
C MET A 196 -23.01 -4.12 -5.64
N ASN A 197 -22.70 -5.19 -4.92
CA ASN A 197 -21.80 -5.18 -3.78
C ASN A 197 -20.33 -5.23 -4.23
N TYR A 198 -19.90 -4.20 -4.94
CA TYR A 198 -18.51 -3.94 -5.25
C TYR A 198 -17.97 -2.86 -4.33
N SER A 199 -16.78 -3.09 -3.77
CA SER A 199 -16.08 -2.15 -2.90
C SER A 199 -14.62 -2.04 -3.29
N VAL A 200 -13.96 -0.98 -2.84
CA VAL A 200 -12.52 -0.76 -3.09
C VAL A 200 -11.78 -0.54 -1.77
N CYS A 201 -10.58 -1.08 -1.69
CA CYS A 201 -9.61 -0.88 -0.62
C CYS A 201 -8.30 -0.46 -1.29
N PHE A 202 -7.73 0.68 -0.92
CA PHE A 202 -6.47 1.12 -1.50
C PHE A 202 -5.47 1.53 -0.44
N SER A 203 -4.17 1.48 -0.77
CA SER A 203 -3.13 2.09 0.04
C SER A 203 -2.66 3.41 -0.56
N ALA A 204 -2.26 4.35 0.30
CA ALA A 204 -1.65 5.61 -0.11
C ALA A 204 -0.83 6.25 1.02
N ARG A 205 -0.16 7.36 0.74
CA ARG A 205 0.48 8.21 1.75
C ARG A 205 -0.51 8.72 2.81
N SER A 206 0.03 8.99 4.01
CA SER A 206 -0.71 9.55 5.15
C SER A 206 -1.43 10.86 4.83
N ASP A 207 -0.84 11.69 3.97
CA ASP A 207 -1.36 13.00 3.54
C ASP A 207 -2.27 12.93 2.29
N TYR A 208 -2.61 11.75 1.79
CA TYR A 208 -3.33 11.58 0.52
C TYR A 208 -4.58 12.46 0.39
N PHE A 209 -5.50 12.40 1.36
CA PHE A 209 -6.74 13.18 1.31
C PHE A 209 -6.54 14.67 1.58
N SER A 210 -5.55 15.05 2.39
CA SER A 210 -5.31 16.46 2.77
C SER A 210 -4.48 17.21 1.71
N ALA A 211 -3.64 16.50 0.96
CA ALA A 211 -2.88 17.04 -0.17
C ALA A 211 -3.77 17.41 -1.36
N ILE A 212 -4.93 16.75 -1.49
CA ILE A 212 -5.85 16.94 -2.61
C ILE A 212 -6.88 18.02 -2.25
N ARG A 213 -6.56 19.27 -2.61
CA ARG A 213 -7.37 20.48 -2.34
C ARG A 213 -8.81 20.41 -2.85
N SER A 214 -9.10 19.51 -3.78
CA SER A 214 -10.39 19.38 -4.48
C SER A 214 -11.32 18.31 -3.91
N PHE A 215 -10.89 17.52 -2.91
CA PHE A 215 -11.80 16.58 -2.28
C PHE A 215 -12.82 17.32 -1.41
N ALA A 216 -14.06 17.37 -1.91
CA ALA A 216 -15.19 17.69 -1.05
C ALA A 216 -15.28 16.65 0.07
N GLU A 217 -15.66 17.10 1.26
CA GLU A 217 -15.85 16.30 2.47
C GLU A 217 -16.62 14.96 2.26
N PRO A 218 -17.63 14.88 1.37
CA PRO A 218 -18.29 13.61 1.03
C PRO A 218 -17.38 12.53 0.42
N ALA A 219 -16.32 12.90 -0.31
CA ALA A 219 -15.36 11.94 -0.84
C ALA A 219 -14.50 11.32 0.27
N VAL A 220 -14.16 12.13 1.26
CA VAL A 220 -13.40 11.71 2.43
C VAL A 220 -14.26 10.79 3.30
N ARG A 221 -15.57 11.05 3.43
CA ARG A 221 -16.51 10.20 4.18
C ARG A 221 -16.80 8.83 3.54
N PHE A 222 -16.59 8.69 2.23
CA PHE A 222 -16.86 7.44 1.52
C PHE A 222 -15.96 6.28 2.00
N TYR A 223 -14.74 6.59 2.43
CA TYR A 223 -13.75 5.60 2.86
C TYR A 223 -13.62 5.52 4.37
N THR A 224 -13.74 4.31 4.91
CA THR A 224 -13.22 3.97 6.24
C THR A 224 -11.69 3.96 6.18
N LYS A 225 -11.03 4.72 7.07
CA LYS A 225 -9.58 4.95 6.98
C LYS A 225 -8.85 4.18 8.08
N PHE A 226 -7.78 3.51 7.70
CA PHE A 226 -6.79 2.92 8.60
C PHE A 226 -5.50 3.69 8.47
N TYR A 227 -5.15 4.50 9.47
CA TYR A 227 -3.85 5.16 9.54
C TYR A 227 -2.86 4.22 10.21
N LEU A 228 -1.77 3.90 9.51
CA LEU A 228 -0.69 3.06 10.01
C LEU A 228 0.45 3.93 10.51
N GLU A 229 0.74 3.80 11.79
CA GLU A 229 1.89 4.39 12.48
C GLU A 229 2.98 3.34 12.68
N PRO A 230 4.21 3.69 13.09
CA PRO A 230 5.20 2.70 13.54
C PRO A 230 4.62 1.75 14.60
N PHE A 231 5.16 0.54 14.69
CA PHE A 231 4.75 -0.40 15.71
C PHE A 231 4.96 0.19 17.10
N SER A 232 4.02 -0.08 18.01
CA SER A 232 4.26 0.18 19.42
C SER A 232 5.38 -0.71 19.98
N ALA A 233 5.79 -0.46 21.23
CA ALA A 233 6.74 -1.33 21.90
C ALA A 233 6.20 -2.78 22.01
N GLU A 234 4.91 -2.92 22.27
CA GLU A 234 4.21 -4.20 22.35
C GLU A 234 4.14 -4.91 20.99
N GLU A 235 3.78 -4.18 19.92
CA GLU A 235 3.78 -4.75 18.56
C GLU A 235 5.20 -5.13 18.10
N THR A 236 6.21 -4.36 18.50
CA THR A 236 7.62 -4.66 18.24
C THR A 236 8.06 -5.92 18.98
N ALA A 237 7.60 -6.10 20.22
CA ALA A 237 7.84 -7.32 20.99
C ALA A 237 7.21 -8.54 20.30
N GLU A 238 5.93 -8.46 19.95
CA GLU A 238 5.22 -9.53 19.23
C GLU A 238 5.93 -9.91 17.92
N TYR A 239 6.39 -8.91 17.17
CA TYR A 239 7.14 -9.12 15.94
C TYR A 239 8.47 -9.86 16.19
N ALA A 240 9.25 -9.39 17.17
CA ALA A 240 10.54 -9.99 17.50
C ALA A 240 10.39 -11.43 17.99
N GLU A 241 9.42 -11.70 18.87
CA GLU A 241 9.10 -13.03 19.37
C GLU A 241 8.80 -14.01 18.23
N ALA A 242 7.98 -13.57 17.26
CA ALA A 242 7.67 -14.37 16.09
C ALA A 242 8.88 -14.58 15.17
N ALA A 243 9.73 -13.55 14.99
CA ALA A 243 10.94 -13.64 14.16
C ALA A 243 11.98 -14.60 14.75
N PHE A 244 12.23 -14.51 16.06
CA PHE A 244 13.21 -15.31 16.78
C PHE A 244 12.64 -16.64 17.31
N ARG A 245 11.32 -16.86 17.21
CA ARG A 245 10.62 -18.08 17.64
C ARG A 245 10.84 -18.43 19.11
N THR A 246 10.92 -17.42 19.97
CA THR A 246 11.13 -17.62 21.42
C THR A 246 10.65 -16.39 22.21
N HIS A 247 10.28 -16.61 23.47
CA HIS A 247 9.90 -15.55 24.42
C HIS A 247 10.95 -15.36 25.53
N GLU A 248 11.67 -16.42 25.92
CA GLU A 248 12.41 -16.47 27.19
C GLU A 248 13.75 -15.72 27.21
N LYS A 249 14.26 -15.28 26.05
CA LYS A 249 15.62 -14.68 25.91
C LYS A 249 15.64 -13.27 25.31
N LEU A 250 14.50 -12.59 25.22
CA LEU A 250 14.39 -11.35 24.45
C LEU A 250 14.44 -10.05 25.27
N HIS A 251 14.34 -10.08 26.60
CA HIS A 251 14.11 -8.87 27.41
C HIS A 251 15.08 -7.69 27.15
N GLY A 252 16.36 -7.94 26.89
CA GLY A 252 17.32 -6.90 26.47
C GLY A 252 17.21 -6.52 24.98
N LEU A 253 17.00 -7.52 24.13
CA LEU A 253 16.91 -7.35 22.68
C LEU A 253 15.66 -6.56 22.26
N LEU A 254 14.51 -6.75 22.91
CA LEU A 254 13.26 -6.05 22.55
C LEU A 254 13.40 -4.54 22.70
N ARG A 255 13.93 -4.11 23.85
CA ARG A 255 14.17 -2.70 24.12
C ARG A 255 15.18 -2.13 23.13
N TRP A 256 16.28 -2.84 22.89
CA TRP A 256 17.30 -2.43 21.93
C TRP A 256 16.73 -2.30 20.50
N LEU A 257 15.93 -3.25 20.05
CA LEU A 257 15.28 -3.22 18.74
C LEU A 257 14.33 -2.03 18.63
N TYR A 258 13.50 -1.80 19.64
CA TYR A 258 12.57 -0.67 19.64
C TYR A 258 13.32 0.66 19.64
N GLU A 259 14.36 0.84 20.45
CA GLU A 259 15.17 2.06 20.48
C GLU A 259 15.89 2.32 19.15
N LYS A 260 16.36 1.27 18.46
CA LYS A 260 17.03 1.41 17.15
C LYS A 260 16.08 1.70 16.00
N THR A 261 14.88 1.13 16.03
CA THR A 261 13.94 1.17 14.90
C THR A 261 12.79 2.14 15.12
N LEU A 262 12.55 2.57 16.36
CA LEU A 262 11.34 3.27 16.79
C LEU A 262 10.06 2.56 16.32
N GLY A 263 10.10 1.22 16.28
CA GLY A 263 9.00 0.38 15.80
C GLY A 263 8.77 0.42 14.29
N HIS A 264 9.64 1.05 13.49
CA HIS A 264 9.45 1.12 12.04
C HIS A 264 9.57 -0.28 11.41
N PRO A 265 8.50 -0.83 10.78
CA PRO A 265 8.44 -2.23 10.35
C PRO A 265 9.55 -2.65 9.38
N TYR A 266 9.86 -1.83 8.37
CA TYR A 266 10.99 -2.10 7.47
C TYR A 266 12.33 -2.28 8.21
N PHE A 267 12.68 -1.34 9.09
CA PHE A 267 13.96 -1.39 9.82
C PHE A 267 13.99 -2.54 10.82
N LEU A 268 12.86 -2.81 11.48
CA LEU A 268 12.71 -3.96 12.37
C LEU A 268 12.91 -5.28 11.64
N ALA A 269 12.23 -5.47 10.49
CA ALA A 269 12.39 -6.65 9.66
C ALA A 269 13.84 -6.82 9.19
N PHE A 270 14.45 -5.74 8.70
CA PHE A 270 15.84 -5.74 8.22
C PHE A 270 16.81 -6.14 9.34
N ILE A 271 16.75 -5.46 10.48
CA ILE A 271 17.68 -5.71 11.59
C ILE A 271 17.50 -7.12 12.16
N CYS A 272 16.26 -7.58 12.34
CA CYS A 272 16.00 -8.95 12.77
C CYS A 272 16.57 -9.99 11.80
N ARG A 273 16.43 -9.77 10.48
CA ARG A 273 17.01 -10.65 9.45
C ARG A 273 18.54 -10.70 9.55
N GLU A 274 19.20 -9.55 9.61
CA GLU A 274 20.67 -9.50 9.67
C GLU A 274 21.22 -10.10 10.98
N LEU A 275 20.53 -9.87 12.11
CA LEU A 275 20.90 -10.50 13.38
C LEU A 275 20.77 -12.02 13.31
N LEU A 276 19.65 -12.54 12.80
CA LEU A 276 19.45 -13.99 12.60
C LEU A 276 20.50 -14.59 11.66
N ALA A 277 20.93 -13.86 10.62
CA ALA A 277 21.99 -14.31 9.74
C ALA A 277 23.33 -14.43 10.46
N CYS A 278 23.68 -13.45 11.30
CA CYS A 278 24.93 -13.44 12.08
C CYS A 278 25.00 -14.55 13.14
N THR A 279 23.85 -14.92 13.71
CA THR A 279 23.75 -15.89 14.81
C THR A 279 23.30 -17.29 14.37
N GLN A 280 23.26 -17.55 13.06
CA GLN A 280 22.78 -18.80 12.47
C GLN A 280 21.37 -19.19 12.96
N GLY A 281 20.50 -18.19 13.13
CA GLY A 281 19.11 -18.35 13.55
C GLY A 281 18.86 -18.30 15.05
N SER A 282 19.89 -18.10 15.87
CA SER A 282 19.76 -17.99 17.33
C SER A 282 19.48 -16.55 17.78
N VAL A 283 18.97 -16.36 19.00
CA VAL A 283 18.87 -15.01 19.58
C VAL A 283 20.26 -14.47 19.89
N PRO A 284 20.63 -13.25 19.46
CA PRO A 284 21.91 -12.65 19.80
C PRO A 284 22.00 -12.36 21.30
N GLU A 285 23.07 -12.82 21.96
CA GLU A 285 23.36 -12.50 23.36
C GLU A 285 23.80 -11.05 23.56
N SER A 286 24.43 -10.45 22.55
CA SER A 286 24.90 -9.06 22.57
C SER A 286 24.70 -8.39 21.20
N PRO A 287 23.49 -7.87 20.90
CA PRO A 287 23.21 -7.24 19.61
C PRO A 287 24.12 -6.03 19.32
N GLU A 288 24.66 -5.37 20.35
CA GLU A 288 25.58 -4.24 20.25
C GLU A 288 26.88 -4.60 19.52
N HIS A 289 27.43 -5.80 19.76
CA HIS A 289 28.65 -6.25 19.08
C HIS A 289 28.42 -6.54 17.60
N LEU A 290 27.19 -6.92 17.23
CA LEU A 290 26.80 -7.18 15.84
C LEU A 290 26.39 -5.90 15.10
N TRP A 291 26.09 -4.83 15.83
CA TRP A 291 25.56 -3.59 15.25
C TRP A 291 26.42 -2.98 14.15
N PRO A 292 27.77 -2.87 14.25
CA PRO A 292 28.57 -2.31 13.17
C PRO A 292 28.39 -3.05 11.85
N HIS A 293 28.27 -4.38 11.90
CA HIS A 293 28.02 -5.20 10.71
C HIS A 293 26.60 -4.98 10.17
N VAL A 294 25.58 -5.06 11.03
CA VAL A 294 24.18 -4.86 10.64
C VAL A 294 23.97 -3.47 10.04
N PHE A 295 24.55 -2.44 10.64
CA PHE A 295 24.47 -1.07 10.16
C PHE A 295 25.16 -0.92 8.80
N GLN A 296 26.34 -1.49 8.61
CA GLN A 296 27.02 -1.50 7.30
C GLN A 296 26.15 -2.16 6.21
N GLN A 297 25.43 -3.23 6.52
CA GLN A 297 24.48 -3.83 5.58
C GLN A 297 23.32 -2.88 5.27
N LEU A 298 22.77 -2.19 6.28
CA LEU A 298 21.70 -1.22 6.09
C LEU A 298 22.15 -0.04 5.21
N GLU A 299 23.38 0.44 5.39
CA GLU A 299 23.96 1.47 4.52
C GLU A 299 23.99 1.04 3.06
N ARG A 300 24.52 -0.16 2.79
CA ARG A 300 24.72 -0.67 1.43
C ARG A 300 23.39 -0.97 0.74
N ASN A 301 22.45 -1.57 1.47
CA ASN A 301 21.21 -2.09 0.90
C ASN A 301 20.05 -1.09 0.91
N LYS A 302 20.15 0.01 1.68
CA LYS A 302 19.10 1.04 1.71
C LYS A 302 19.65 2.44 1.45
N PHE A 303 20.50 2.94 2.34
CA PHE A 303 20.82 4.37 2.35
C PHE A 303 21.65 4.82 1.14
N ARG A 304 22.64 4.03 0.70
CA ARG A 304 23.42 4.35 -0.50
C ARG A 304 22.60 4.27 -1.77
N LEU A 305 21.66 3.32 -1.84
CA LEU A 305 20.75 3.21 -2.98
C LEU A 305 19.81 4.43 -3.05
N ASP A 306 19.26 4.85 -1.92
CA ASP A 306 18.44 6.05 -1.81
C ASP A 306 19.17 7.32 -2.28
N LEU A 307 20.47 7.40 -2.01
CA LEU A 307 21.30 8.54 -2.38
C LEU A 307 21.88 8.47 -3.80
N ALA A 308 21.82 7.32 -4.47
CA ALA A 308 22.50 7.10 -5.76
C ALA A 308 22.08 8.08 -6.87
N GLN A 309 20.84 8.59 -6.79
CA GLN A 309 20.26 9.54 -7.74
C GLN A 309 20.05 10.94 -7.15
N VAL A 310 20.62 11.22 -5.97
CA VAL A 310 20.49 12.52 -5.30
C VAL A 310 21.60 13.46 -5.77
N PRO A 311 21.27 14.65 -6.32
CA PRO A 311 22.28 15.62 -6.72
C PRO A 311 23.14 16.08 -5.55
N GLU A 312 24.43 16.39 -5.79
CA GLU A 312 25.39 16.75 -4.73
C GLU A 312 24.89 17.89 -3.83
N ARG A 313 24.22 18.90 -4.40
CA ARG A 313 23.69 20.02 -3.62
C ARG A 313 22.55 19.62 -2.68
N GLU A 314 21.75 18.63 -3.07
CA GLU A 314 20.70 18.06 -2.22
C GLU A 314 21.29 17.14 -1.16
N LEU A 315 22.38 16.43 -1.48
CA LEU A 315 23.14 15.63 -0.52
C LEU A 315 23.81 16.51 0.55
N GLU A 316 24.40 17.63 0.15
CA GLU A 316 24.96 18.64 1.07
C GLU A 316 23.89 19.19 2.02
N LEU A 317 22.68 19.46 1.50
CA LEU A 317 21.53 19.81 2.33
C LEU A 317 21.22 18.69 3.34
N LEU A 318 21.05 17.45 2.91
CA LEU A 318 20.77 16.31 3.80
C LEU A 318 21.83 16.17 4.92
N ARG A 319 23.12 16.26 4.58
CA ARG A 319 24.23 16.23 5.56
C ARG A 319 24.18 17.40 6.54
N THR A 320 23.84 18.60 6.06
CA THR A 320 23.67 19.80 6.90
C THR A 320 22.51 19.62 7.88
N LEU A 321 21.39 19.07 7.40
CA LEU A 321 20.22 18.79 8.21
C LEU A 321 20.52 17.75 9.30
N ALA A 322 21.21 16.66 8.96
CA ALA A 322 21.62 15.64 9.91
C ALA A 322 22.57 16.18 11.00
N GLY A 323 23.44 17.14 10.64
CA GLY A 323 24.37 17.78 11.57
C GLY A 323 23.72 18.72 12.58
N ALA A 324 22.53 19.27 12.28
CA ALA A 324 21.87 20.26 13.12
C ALA A 324 21.26 19.69 14.42
N GLN A 325 21.21 18.36 14.57
CA GLN A 325 20.63 17.65 15.73
C GLN A 325 19.23 18.13 16.14
N ARG A 326 18.39 18.47 15.16
CA ARG A 326 16.99 18.84 15.39
C ARG A 326 16.08 17.80 14.78
N ASP A 327 15.09 17.35 15.55
CA ASP A 327 14.07 16.42 15.06
C ASP A 327 13.16 17.07 14.01
N GLU A 328 12.89 18.38 14.14
CA GLU A 328 12.16 19.18 13.16
C GLU A 328 12.99 20.35 12.63
N ILE A 329 12.85 20.57 11.33
CA ILE A 329 13.62 21.50 10.52
C ILE A 329 12.67 22.50 9.88
N ASN A 330 12.96 23.79 10.06
CA ASN A 330 12.32 24.87 9.33
C ASN A 330 13.23 25.30 8.17
N PRO A 331 12.81 25.18 6.90
CA PRO A 331 13.63 25.53 5.74
C PRO A 331 14.18 26.95 5.81
N ARG A 332 13.47 27.90 6.45
CA ARG A 332 13.88 29.31 6.54
C ARG A 332 15.28 29.50 7.12
N HIS A 333 15.73 28.63 8.02
CA HIS A 333 17.07 28.70 8.59
C HIS A 333 18.18 28.28 7.61
N PHE A 334 17.81 27.65 6.49
CA PHE A 334 18.72 27.06 5.51
C PHE A 334 18.61 27.73 4.13
N ILE A 335 17.60 28.60 3.92
CA ILE A 335 17.41 29.37 2.68
C ILE A 335 18.65 30.17 2.25
N PRO A 336 19.48 30.75 3.15
CA PRO A 336 20.70 31.44 2.73
C PRO A 336 21.68 30.56 1.95
N ALA A 337 21.65 29.24 2.14
CA ALA A 337 22.57 28.29 1.51
C ALA A 337 21.89 27.34 0.49
N PHE A 338 20.57 27.14 0.61
CA PHE A 338 19.82 26.15 -0.16
C PHE A 338 18.47 26.70 -0.66
N GLN A 339 18.11 26.37 -1.90
CA GLN A 339 16.81 26.73 -2.47
C GLN A 339 15.67 25.93 -1.85
N TYR A 340 14.50 26.57 -1.69
CA TYR A 340 13.30 25.90 -1.15
C TYR A 340 12.86 24.69 -1.99
N ALA A 341 13.10 24.72 -3.31
CA ALA A 341 12.79 23.62 -4.22
C ALA A 341 13.49 22.31 -3.85
N HIS A 342 14.67 22.36 -3.23
CA HIS A 342 15.38 21.15 -2.77
C HIS A 342 14.57 20.38 -1.72
N PHE A 343 13.91 21.08 -0.79
CA PHE A 343 13.07 20.44 0.22
C PHE A 343 11.88 19.72 -0.41
N GLY A 344 11.25 20.33 -1.42
CA GLY A 344 10.17 19.70 -2.19
C GLY A 344 10.64 18.42 -2.88
N ARG A 345 11.73 18.50 -3.66
CA ARG A 345 12.28 17.33 -4.37
C ARG A 345 12.76 16.22 -3.44
N LEU A 346 13.31 16.55 -2.27
CA LEU A 346 13.71 15.56 -1.27
C LEU A 346 12.50 14.91 -0.58
N THR A 347 11.39 15.64 -0.41
CA THR A 347 10.12 15.06 0.06
C THR A 347 9.46 14.16 -0.98
N GLU A 348 9.53 14.51 -2.26
CA GLU A 348 9.08 13.65 -3.36
C GLU A 348 9.88 12.35 -3.43
N LYS A 349 11.20 12.43 -3.22
CA LYS A 349 12.09 11.25 -3.11
C LYS A 349 11.91 10.46 -1.80
N GLY A 350 11.05 10.90 -0.88
CA GLY A 350 10.82 10.22 0.41
C GLY A 350 11.96 10.34 1.42
N LEU A 351 12.95 11.22 1.18
CA LEU A 351 14.10 11.42 2.07
C LEU A 351 13.80 12.43 3.20
N LEU A 352 12.81 13.30 2.98
CA LEU A 352 12.26 14.21 3.97
C LEU A 352 10.76 13.98 4.16
N ILE A 353 10.33 13.89 5.41
CA ILE A 353 8.92 13.84 5.78
C ILE A 353 8.47 15.23 6.20
N ARG A 354 7.31 15.67 5.70
CA ARG A 354 6.70 16.94 6.09
C ARG A 354 5.83 16.72 7.32
N THR A 355 6.20 17.31 8.46
CA THR A 355 5.43 17.19 9.71
C THR A 355 4.40 18.30 9.88
N GLY A 356 4.47 19.34 9.06
CA GLY A 356 3.50 20.43 9.07
C GLY A 356 3.78 21.52 8.05
N ARG A 357 3.14 22.68 8.20
CA ARG A 357 3.37 23.81 7.31
C ARG A 357 4.80 24.36 7.50
N GLY A 358 5.66 24.11 6.50
CA GLY A 358 7.06 24.56 6.53
C GLY A 358 7.93 23.85 7.56
N ARG A 359 7.55 22.64 7.98
CA ARG A 359 8.32 21.80 8.91
C ARG A 359 8.59 20.43 8.30
N TYR A 360 9.84 20.01 8.41
CA TYR A 360 10.37 18.80 7.79
C TYR A 360 11.22 18.02 8.79
N LYS A 361 11.34 16.72 8.60
CA LYS A 361 12.30 15.86 9.29
C LYS A 361 12.93 14.89 8.30
N LEU A 362 14.12 14.37 8.62
CA LEU A 362 14.65 13.20 7.91
C LEU A 362 13.71 12.02 8.14
N TYR A 363 13.58 11.14 7.15
CA TYR A 363 12.58 10.07 7.22
C TYR A 363 12.84 9.06 8.33
N HIS A 364 14.10 8.90 8.77
CA HIS A 364 14.44 8.01 9.88
C HIS A 364 15.72 8.44 10.63
N PRO A 365 15.82 8.24 11.96
CA PRO A 365 17.04 8.54 12.73
C PRO A 365 18.29 7.78 12.29
N LEU A 366 18.16 6.50 11.91
CA LEU A 366 19.30 5.71 11.39
C LEU A 366 19.87 6.31 10.10
N PHE A 367 19.03 6.93 9.27
CA PHE A 367 19.51 7.63 8.08
C PHE A 367 20.27 8.92 8.45
N SER A 368 19.81 9.64 9.48
CA SER A 368 20.54 10.78 10.04
C SER A 368 21.90 10.38 10.63
N GLU A 369 21.99 9.23 11.30
CA GLU A 369 23.25 8.65 11.76
C GLU A 369 24.20 8.36 10.60
N PHE A 370 23.72 7.70 9.55
CA PHE A 370 24.51 7.42 8.35
C PHE A 370 25.05 8.69 7.66
N LEU A 371 24.21 9.71 7.49
CA LEU A 371 24.60 10.99 6.88
C LEU A 371 25.68 11.72 7.69
N ARG A 372 25.72 11.53 9.01
CA ARG A 372 26.76 12.12 9.88
C ARG A 372 28.10 11.41 9.75
N GLN A 373 28.09 10.09 9.51
CA GLN A 373 29.30 9.27 9.36
C GLN A 373 29.94 9.43 7.97
N THR A 374 29.16 9.77 6.95
CA THR A 374 29.58 9.89 5.54
C THR A 374 29.92 11.33 5.11
N LYS A 375 30.43 12.14 6.04
CA LYS A 375 30.87 13.52 5.77
C LYS A 375 32.11 13.58 4.90
#